data_AF-E7C6P1-F1
#
_entry.id   AF-E7C6P1-F1
#
_cell.length_a   1.000
_cell.length_b   1.000
_cell.length_c   1.000
_cell.angle_alpha   90.00
_cell.angle_beta   90.00
_cell.angle_gamma   90.00
#
_symmetry.space_group_name_H-M   'P 1'
#
loop_
_entity.id
_entity.type
_entity.pdbx_description
1 polymer ?
#
loop_
_entity_poly.entity_id
_entity_poly.type
_entity_poly.pdbx_seq_one_letter_code
_entity_poly.pdbx_strand_id
1 'polypeptide(L)'
;MNELTRISIALLLVIANYIFLTIGAWAWLPDIFLMQTLLFTTFFNRIPSVYFFVFKGFLIDLFFSAYSVPYTVTFGLIGVYLNFGNLKWIQRSFLEQIIMIFVISLILNMLLGYFNNYSSNAELRIILNPFLNSLVWTIIFITQRQKWLKNM
;
A
#
# COMPACT_ATOMS: atom_id res chain seq x y z
N MET A 1 4.76 -3.16 22.97
CA MET A 1 3.75 -2.08 22.87
C MET A 1 2.38 -2.71 22.70
N ASN A 2 1.37 -2.23 23.41
CA ASN A 2 0.00 -2.76 23.35
C ASN A 2 -0.74 -2.19 22.12
N GLU A 3 -1.77 -2.86 21.60
CA GLU A 3 -2.52 -2.39 20.43
C GLU A 3 -3.20 -1.03 20.68
N LEU A 4 -3.72 -0.80 21.89
CA LEU A 4 -4.24 0.50 22.33
C LEU A 4 -3.21 1.63 22.20
N THR A 5 -1.95 1.37 22.59
CA THR A 5 -0.88 2.36 22.47
C THR A 5 -0.48 2.64 21.02
N ARG A 6 -0.66 1.67 20.11
CA ARG A 6 -0.40 1.87 18.67
C ARG A 6 -1.47 2.76 18.05
N ILE A 7 -2.73 2.51 18.40
CA ILE A 7 -3.88 3.28 17.92
C ILE A 7 -3.82 4.71 18.46
N SER A 8 -3.47 4.91 19.74
CA SER A 8 -3.35 6.26 20.31
C SER A 8 -2.24 7.08 19.65
N ILE A 9 -1.08 6.46 19.35
CA ILE A 9 -0.01 7.13 18.59
C ILE A 9 -0.47 7.47 17.18
N ALA A 10 -1.21 6.59 16.50
CA ALA A 10 -1.75 6.89 15.17
C ALA A 10 -2.69 8.10 15.18
N LEU A 11 -3.56 8.23 16.18
CA LEU A 11 -4.44 9.38 16.35
C LEU A 11 -3.66 10.67 16.70
N LEU A 12 -2.64 10.59 17.54
CA LEU A 12 -1.76 11.72 17.82
C LEU A 12 -1.03 12.22 16.57
N LEU A 13 -0.62 11.31 15.67
CA LEU A 13 0.00 11.69 14.40
C LEU A 13 -0.98 12.39 13.47
N VAL A 14 -2.27 12.03 13.49
CA VAL A 14 -3.29 12.76 12.72
C VAL A 14 -3.35 14.22 13.21
N ILE A 15 -3.38 14.44 14.52
CA ILE A 15 -3.37 15.79 15.12
C ILE A 15 -2.07 16.54 14.76
N ALA A 16 -0.92 15.89 14.90
CA ALA A 16 0.38 16.49 14.57
C ALA A 16 0.50 16.85 13.09
N ASN A 17 -0.01 15.98 12.21
CA ASN A 17 -0.02 16.21 10.77
C ASN A 17 -0.91 17.41 10.43
N TYR A 18 -2.08 17.54 11.04
CA TYR A 18 -2.95 18.71 10.87
C TYR A 18 -2.23 20.02 11.23
N ILE A 19 -1.45 20.04 12.32
CA ILE A 19 -0.63 21.21 12.72
C ILE A 19 0.47 21.50 11.69
N PHE A 20 1.12 20.49 11.13
CA PHE A 20 2.15 20.69 10.10
C PHE A 20 1.56 21.25 8.81
N LEU A 21 0.33 20.82 8.49
CA LEU A 21 -0.40 21.29 7.33
C LEU A 21 -0.80 22.77 7.47
N THR A 22 -1.26 23.19 8.65
CA THR A 22 -1.65 24.59 8.91
C THR A 22 -0.46 25.55 8.91
N ILE A 23 0.72 25.11 9.34
CA ILE A 23 1.94 25.95 9.37
C ILE A 23 2.72 25.89 8.02
N GLY A 24 2.28 25.06 7.06
CA GLY A 24 2.96 24.90 5.77
C GLY A 24 4.29 24.13 5.85
N ALA A 25 4.57 23.49 6.98
CA ALA A 25 5.78 22.71 7.20
C ALA A 25 5.84 21.43 6.35
N TRP A 26 4.69 20.99 5.84
CA TRP A 26 4.54 19.80 4.99
C TRP A 26 5.39 19.84 3.71
N ALA A 27 5.67 21.03 3.17
CA ALA A 27 6.51 21.19 1.98
C ALA A 27 8.00 20.89 2.24
N TRP A 28 8.42 20.93 3.51
CA TRP A 28 9.83 20.88 3.91
C TRP A 28 10.17 19.60 4.70
N LEU A 29 9.17 18.82 5.08
CA LEU A 29 9.32 17.64 5.92
C LEU A 29 8.86 16.38 5.19
N PRO A 30 9.55 15.24 5.39
CA PRO A 30 9.05 13.96 4.93
C PRO A 30 7.74 13.60 5.64
N ASP A 31 6.91 12.81 4.96
CA ASP A 31 5.61 12.37 5.49
C ASP A 31 5.76 11.77 6.90
N ILE A 32 5.08 12.39 7.87
CA ILE A 32 5.19 12.04 9.29
C ILE A 32 4.69 10.62 9.58
N PHE A 33 3.71 10.13 8.81
CA PHE A 33 3.19 8.78 8.94
C PHE A 33 4.18 7.75 8.40
N LEU A 34 4.89 8.06 7.30
CA LEU A 34 5.97 7.21 6.81
C LEU A 34 7.17 7.20 7.76
N MET A 35 7.60 8.37 8.25
CA MET A 35 8.67 8.48 9.24
C MET A 35 8.37 7.69 10.50
N GLN A 36 7.15 7.79 11.03
CA GLN A 36 6.74 6.98 12.17
C GLN A 36 6.76 5.48 11.84
N THR A 37 6.39 5.09 10.63
CA THR A 37 6.43 3.68 10.21
C THR A 37 7.85 3.14 10.18
N LEU A 38 8.79 3.93 9.65
CA LEU A 38 10.21 3.61 9.64
C LEU A 38 10.76 3.46 11.07
N LEU A 39 10.44 4.40 11.96
CA LEU A 39 10.81 4.32 13.38
C LEU A 39 10.22 3.07 14.05
N PHE A 40 8.97 2.72 13.74
CA PHE A 40 8.36 1.50 14.25
C PHE A 40 9.10 0.24 13.79
N THR A 41 9.46 0.17 12.51
CA THR A 41 10.14 -1.01 11.95
C THR A 41 11.59 -1.14 12.38
N THR A 42 12.25 -0.04 12.72
CA THR A 42 13.67 -0.03 13.11
C THR A 42 13.87 -0.28 14.60
N PHE A 43 13.01 0.29 15.46
CA PHE A 43 13.20 0.24 16.91
C PHE A 43 12.35 -0.80 17.64
N PHE A 44 11.29 -1.34 17.02
CA PHE A 44 10.43 -2.33 17.69
C PHE A 44 10.63 -3.74 17.15
N ASN A 45 10.89 -4.68 18.07
CA ASN A 45 11.11 -6.09 17.74
C ASN A 45 9.89 -6.83 17.12
N ARG A 46 8.69 -6.26 17.21
CA ARG A 46 7.45 -6.89 16.69
C ARG A 46 6.74 -5.98 15.69
N ILE A 47 6.83 -6.35 14.43
CA ILE A 47 6.11 -5.73 13.32
C ILE A 47 4.58 -5.88 13.56
N PRO A 48 3.80 -4.79 13.44
CA PRO A 48 2.34 -4.85 13.50
C PRO A 48 1.74 -5.71 12.39
N SER A 49 0.52 -6.21 12.58
CA SER A 49 -0.18 -6.97 11.54
C SER A 49 -0.51 -6.09 10.33
N VAL A 50 -0.70 -6.71 9.16
CA VAL A 50 -1.14 -6.03 7.93
C VAL A 50 -2.41 -5.20 8.18
N TYR A 51 -3.35 -5.74 8.98
CA TYR A 51 -4.61 -5.05 9.32
C TYR A 51 -4.39 -3.73 10.05
N PHE A 52 -3.37 -3.64 10.91
CA PHE A 52 -3.04 -2.38 11.57
C PHE A 52 -2.59 -1.31 10.56
N PHE A 53 -1.81 -1.71 9.55
CA PHE A 53 -1.38 -0.79 8.50
C PHE A 53 -2.54 -0.34 7.60
N VAL A 54 -3.42 -1.26 7.21
CA VAL A 54 -4.63 -0.92 6.45
C VAL A 54 -5.52 0.04 7.24
N PHE A 55 -5.74 -0.23 8.53
CA PHE A 55 -6.51 0.64 9.41
C PHE A 55 -5.87 2.02 9.55
N LYS A 56 -4.55 2.09 9.72
CA LYS A 56 -3.80 3.35 9.76
C LYS A 56 -3.98 4.15 8.47
N GLY A 57 -3.83 3.51 7.31
CA GLY A 57 -4.02 4.16 6.02
C GLY A 57 -5.45 4.67 5.82
N PHE A 58 -6.46 3.88 6.23
CA PHE A 58 -7.86 4.28 6.20
C PHE A 58 -8.16 5.50 7.07
N LEU A 59 -7.59 5.56 8.28
CA LEU A 59 -7.73 6.75 9.13
C LEU A 59 -7.15 7.99 8.46
N ILE A 60 -5.97 7.87 7.83
CA ILE A 60 -5.34 9.01 7.15
C ILE A 60 -6.21 9.47 5.97
N ASP A 61 -6.70 8.54 5.14
CA ASP A 61 -7.60 8.88 4.03
C ASP A 61 -8.89 9.55 4.52
N LEU A 62 -9.43 9.13 5.67
CA LEU A 62 -10.63 9.72 6.24
C LEU A 62 -10.43 11.18 6.66
N PHE A 63 -9.25 11.52 7.20
CA PHE A 63 -8.93 12.88 7.66
C PHE A 63 -8.28 13.78 6.60
N PHE A 64 -7.65 13.21 5.56
CA PHE A 64 -6.83 13.93 4.58
C PHE A 64 -7.18 13.56 3.13
N SER A 65 -8.45 13.27 2.85
CA SER A 65 -8.98 12.78 1.54
C SER A 65 -8.71 13.68 0.32
N ALA A 66 -8.24 14.91 0.51
CA ALA A 66 -7.92 15.86 -0.56
C ALA A 66 -6.60 15.54 -1.30
N TYR A 67 -5.77 14.62 -0.79
CA TYR A 67 -4.44 14.31 -1.34
C TYR A 67 -4.48 13.05 -2.23
N SER A 68 -3.71 13.09 -3.33
CA SER A 68 -3.91 12.34 -4.58
C SER A 68 -3.66 10.83 -4.55
N VAL A 69 -3.11 10.26 -3.48
CA VAL A 69 -2.81 8.82 -3.38
C VAL A 69 -3.49 8.25 -2.14
N PRO A 70 -4.33 7.21 -2.26
CA PRO A 70 -5.02 6.62 -1.13
C PRO A 70 -4.01 5.95 -0.17
N TYR A 71 -3.83 6.54 1.01
CA TYR A 71 -2.98 6.06 2.09
C TYR A 71 -3.32 4.64 2.53
N THR A 72 -4.58 4.24 2.41
CA THR A 72 -5.04 2.87 2.66
C THR A 72 -4.28 1.87 1.79
N VAL A 73 -4.08 2.19 0.50
CA VAL A 73 -3.39 1.30 -0.45
C VAL A 73 -1.89 1.28 -0.16
N THR A 74 -1.26 2.44 0.02
CA THR A 74 0.17 2.54 0.32
C THR A 74 0.55 1.85 1.63
N PHE A 75 -0.17 2.13 2.73
CA PHE A 75 0.10 1.44 3.98
C PHE A 75 -0.29 -0.05 3.94
N GLY A 76 -1.31 -0.43 3.18
CA GLY A 76 -1.63 -1.84 2.91
C GLY A 76 -0.45 -2.59 2.30
N LEU A 77 0.18 -2.03 1.26
CA LEU A 77 1.38 -2.59 0.62
C LEU A 77 2.59 -2.65 1.57
N ILE A 78 2.81 -1.59 2.37
CA ILE A 78 3.87 -1.56 3.37
C ILE A 78 3.67 -2.67 4.42
N GLY A 79 2.45 -2.80 4.94
CA GLY A 79 2.14 -3.83 5.94
C GLY A 79 2.33 -5.24 5.41
N VAL A 80 1.91 -5.46 4.17
CA VAL A 80 2.13 -6.68 3.40
C VAL A 80 3.62 -7.00 3.27
N TYR A 81 4.43 -6.03 2.87
CA TYR A 81 5.88 -6.18 2.67
C TYR A 81 6.58 -6.51 3.99
N LEU A 82 6.26 -5.79 5.06
CA LEU A 82 6.89 -5.99 6.36
C LEU A 82 6.52 -7.32 7.02
N ASN A 83 5.33 -7.85 6.73
CA ASN A 83 4.88 -9.16 7.25
C ASN A 83 5.22 -10.33 6.31
N PHE A 84 5.91 -10.08 5.21
CA PHE A 84 6.19 -11.06 4.17
C PHE A 84 6.91 -12.32 4.68
N GLY A 85 7.84 -12.17 5.63
CA GLY A 85 8.56 -13.28 6.24
C GLY A 85 7.70 -14.20 7.12
N ASN A 86 6.54 -13.72 7.61
CA ASN A 86 5.61 -14.48 8.44
C ASN A 86 4.47 -15.13 7.62
N LEU A 87 4.41 -14.88 6.31
CA LEU A 87 3.39 -15.45 5.44
C LEU A 87 3.68 -16.93 5.17
N LYS A 88 2.62 -17.75 5.12
CA LYS A 88 2.74 -19.12 4.61
C LYS A 88 3.27 -19.07 3.17
N TRP A 89 4.06 -20.05 2.76
CA TRP A 89 4.72 -20.08 1.44
C TRP A 89 3.77 -19.76 0.27
N ILE A 90 2.53 -20.27 0.30
CA ILE A 90 1.48 -19.97 -0.68
C ILE A 90 1.08 -18.49 -0.69
N GLN A 91 0.95 -17.85 0.47
CA GLN A 91 0.61 -16.43 0.58
C GLN A 91 1.77 -15.56 0.10
N ARG A 92 3.01 -15.98 0.38
CA ARG A 92 4.22 -15.33 -0.10
C ARG A 92 4.32 -15.36 -1.64
N SER A 93 4.17 -16.55 -2.23
CA SER A 93 4.19 -16.72 -3.69
C SER A 93 3.08 -15.92 -4.38
N PHE A 94 1.88 -15.91 -3.81
CA PHE A 94 0.77 -15.09 -4.33
C PHE A 94 1.09 -13.60 -4.33
N LEU A 95 1.73 -13.13 -3.26
CA LEU A 95 2.10 -11.73 -3.12
C LEU A 95 3.17 -11.32 -4.14
N GLU A 96 4.19 -12.16 -4.31
CA GLU A 96 5.23 -11.97 -5.32
C GLU A 96 4.61 -11.87 -6.73
N GLN A 97 3.63 -12.71 -7.04
CA GLN A 97 2.92 -12.68 -8.32
C GLN A 97 2.11 -11.38 -8.51
N ILE A 98 1.40 -10.91 -7.48
CA ILE A 98 0.65 -9.64 -7.55
C ILE A 98 1.60 -8.46 -7.80
N ILE A 99 2.70 -8.38 -7.04
CA ILE A 99 3.68 -7.30 -7.18
C ILE A 99 4.29 -7.33 -8.59
N MET A 100 4.68 -8.52 -9.06
CA MET A 100 5.30 -8.68 -10.37
C MET A 100 4.36 -8.25 -11.49
N ILE A 101 3.09 -8.66 -11.44
CA ILE A 101 2.08 -8.26 -12.44
C ILE A 101 1.84 -6.76 -12.38
N PHE A 102 1.73 -6.19 -11.19
CA PHE A 102 1.54 -4.75 -11.03
C PHE A 102 2.70 -3.97 -11.66
N VAL A 103 3.94 -4.33 -11.33
CA VAL A 103 5.16 -3.67 -11.85
C VAL A 103 5.28 -3.83 -13.36
N ILE A 104 5.11 -5.04 -13.90
CA ILE A 104 5.18 -5.30 -15.34
C ILE A 104 4.09 -4.53 -16.07
N SER A 105 2.84 -4.57 -15.59
CA SER A 105 1.75 -3.80 -16.18
C SER A 105 2.05 -2.30 -16.15
N LEU A 106 2.67 -1.78 -15.09
CA LEU A 106 3.01 -0.37 -14.97
C LEU A 106 4.09 0.02 -15.99
N ILE A 107 5.16 -0.76 -16.10
CA ILE A 107 6.22 -0.56 -17.12
C ILE A 107 5.64 -0.62 -18.53
N LEU A 108 4.83 -1.63 -18.84
CA LEU A 108 4.22 -1.79 -20.17
C LEU A 108 3.29 -0.63 -20.52
N ASN A 109 2.49 -0.15 -19.55
CA ASN A 109 1.60 0.98 -19.80
C ASN A 109 2.37 2.30 -19.93
N MET A 110 3.46 2.51 -19.19
CA MET A 110 4.35 3.66 -19.39
C MET A 110 5.00 3.65 -20.78
N LEU A 111 5.49 2.49 -21.23
CA LEU A 111 6.04 2.33 -22.59
C LEU A 111 4.98 2.61 -23.66
N LEU A 112 3.77 2.06 -23.49
CA LEU A 112 2.66 2.31 -24.42
C LEU A 112 2.27 3.78 -24.48
N GLY A 113 2.25 4.48 -23.34
CA GLY A 113 2.00 5.92 -23.28
C GLY A 113 3.12 6.77 -23.86
N TYR A 114 4.37 6.30 -23.80
CA TYR A 114 5.53 6.98 -24.39
C TYR A 114 5.56 6.85 -25.92
N PHE A 115 5.28 5.66 -26.46
CA PHE A 115 5.36 5.40 -27.90
C PHE A 115 4.10 5.81 -28.67
N ASN A 116 2.96 5.91 -28.00
CA ASN A 116 1.72 6.33 -28.64
C ASN A 116 1.22 7.63 -28.01
N ASN A 117 1.03 8.66 -28.83
CA ASN A 117 0.23 9.84 -28.48
C ASN A 117 -1.25 9.44 -28.37
N TYR A 118 -1.62 8.68 -27.34
CA TYR A 118 -3.01 8.35 -27.07
C TYR A 118 -3.76 9.54 -26.48
N SER A 119 -5.07 9.52 -26.74
CA SER A 119 -6.09 10.53 -26.40
C SER A 119 -6.10 10.98 -24.93
N SER A 120 -6.91 12.01 -24.66
CA SER A 120 -7.28 12.47 -23.32
C SER A 120 -7.49 11.30 -22.34
N ASN A 121 -6.89 11.40 -21.16
CA ASN A 121 -6.88 10.41 -20.06
C ASN A 121 -5.86 9.26 -20.14
N ALA A 122 -4.82 9.35 -20.98
CA ALA A 122 -3.73 8.37 -21.01
C ALA A 122 -3.06 8.16 -19.64
N GLU A 123 -2.86 9.24 -18.86
CA GLU A 123 -2.29 9.21 -17.50
C GLU A 123 -3.10 8.33 -16.54
N LEU A 124 -4.44 8.46 -16.57
CA LEU A 124 -5.33 7.63 -15.76
C LEU A 124 -5.18 6.15 -16.11
N ARG A 125 -5.03 5.82 -17.39
CA ARG A 125 -4.88 4.44 -17.86
C ARG A 125 -3.56 3.81 -17.41
N ILE A 126 -2.48 4.59 -17.39
CA ILE A 126 -1.17 4.14 -16.88
C ILE A 126 -1.26 3.68 -15.42
N ILE A 127 -2.08 4.37 -14.63
CA ILE A 127 -2.27 4.06 -13.21
C ILE A 127 -3.32 2.96 -13.00
N LEU A 128 -4.50 3.06 -13.63
CA LEU A 128 -5.63 2.14 -13.41
C LEU A 128 -5.36 0.72 -13.92
N ASN A 129 -4.65 0.59 -15.04
CA ASN A 129 -4.47 -0.70 -15.70
C ASN A 129 -3.61 -1.68 -14.86
N PRO A 130 -2.49 -1.28 -14.23
CA PRO A 130 -1.80 -2.08 -13.22
C PRO A 130 -2.70 -2.56 -12.08
N PHE A 131 -3.55 -1.69 -11.54
CA PHE A 131 -4.50 -2.07 -10.48
C PHE A 131 -5.50 -3.12 -10.97
N LEU A 132 -6.16 -2.88 -12.10
CA LEU A 132 -7.14 -3.82 -12.67
C LEU A 132 -6.52 -5.19 -12.98
N ASN A 133 -5.32 -5.22 -13.56
CA ASN A 133 -4.62 -6.48 -13.85
C ASN A 133 -4.27 -7.26 -12.59
N SER A 134 -3.78 -6.57 -11.55
CA SER A 134 -3.49 -7.21 -10.25
C SER A 134 -4.76 -7.75 -9.57
N LEU A 135 -5.89 -7.06 -9.74
CA LEU A 135 -7.19 -7.45 -9.20
C LEU A 135 -7.75 -8.68 -9.93
N VAL A 136 -7.69 -8.70 -11.26
CA VAL A 136 -8.06 -9.89 -12.07
C VAL A 136 -7.23 -11.10 -11.66
N TRP A 137 -5.92 -10.92 -11.45
CA TRP A 137 -5.06 -12.03 -11.02
C TRP A 137 -5.38 -12.53 -9.61
N THR A 138 -5.74 -11.61 -8.71
CA THR A 138 -6.23 -11.95 -7.37
C THR A 138 -7.48 -12.84 -7.46
N ILE A 139 -8.43 -12.50 -8.34
CA ILE A 139 -9.66 -13.28 -8.56
C ILE A 139 -9.33 -14.66 -9.14
N ILE A 140 -8.44 -14.74 -10.13
CA ILE A 140 -8.01 -16.00 -10.74
C ILE A 140 -7.34 -16.90 -9.70
N PHE A 141 -6.46 -16.35 -8.87
CA PHE A 141 -5.82 -17.11 -7.81
C PHE A 141 -6.83 -17.66 -6.80
N ILE A 142 -7.78 -16.83 -6.32
CA ILE A 142 -8.80 -17.28 -5.36
C ILE A 142 -9.65 -18.42 -5.95
N THR A 143 -10.06 -18.29 -7.22
CA THR A 143 -10.91 -19.28 -7.89
C THR A 143 -10.16 -20.58 -8.21
N GLN A 144 -8.86 -20.52 -8.53
CA GLN A 144 -8.06 -21.69 -8.86
C GLN A 144 -7.28 -22.28 -7.68
N ARG A 145 -7.26 -21.60 -6.52
CA ARG A 145 -6.49 -21.99 -5.31
C ARG A 145 -6.65 -23.44 -4.93
N GLN A 146 -7.88 -23.98 -4.98
CA GLN A 146 -8.15 -25.36 -4.59
C GLN A 146 -7.50 -26.40 -5.52
N LYS A 147 -7.32 -26.08 -6.81
CA LYS A 147 -6.61 -26.97 -7.74
C LYS A 147 -5.11 -26.98 -7.47
N TRP A 148 -4.55 -25.85 -7.07
CA TRP A 148 -3.12 -25.72 -6.81
C TRP A 148 -2.72 -26.34 -5.47
N LEU A 149 -3.62 -26.33 -4.49
CA LEU A 149 -3.41 -26.99 -3.20
C LEU A 149 -3.58 -28.51 -3.23
N LYS A 150 -4.22 -29.08 -4.26
CA LYS A 150 -4.40 -30.54 -4.39
C LYS A 150 -3.12 -31.28 -4.79
N ASN A 151 -2.10 -30.56 -5.26
CA ASN A 151 -0.82 -31.11 -5.71
C ASN A 151 0.34 -30.90 -4.71
N MET A 152 0.04 -30.49 -3.47
CA MET A 152 0.98 -30.46 -2.34
C MET A 152 0.58 -31.50 -1.31
#